data_AF-V2XVX5-F1
#
_entry.id   AF-V2XVX5-F1
#
_cell.length_a   1.000
_cell.length_b   1.000
_cell.length_c   1.000
_cell.angle_alpha   90.00
_cell.angle_beta   90.00
_cell.angle_gamma   90.00
#
_symmetry.space_group_name_H-M   'P 1'
#
loop_
_entity.id
_entity.type
_entity.pdbx_description
1 polymer ?
#
loop_
_entity_poly.entity_id
_entity_poly.type
_entity_poly.pdbx_seq_one_letter_code
_entity_poly.pdbx_strand_id
1 'polypeptide(L)'
;MPHRNRNIPTQTMPPPKPDLRPSRAPKSTPWQHMADTYAWVVEQEYVKLDKHGRNTEQWIREQQIRFPEGRARHEFGERVRRRMWEDTMYRYEAEAERWMRQEEEMRRIAAERERRRAKAMQEEVRRVEEQIRQQRDAERRKRTEEYHYYRRPTQRRVYERSRSDKSLSDSWKRYEDRWATLAASSEPLTFTNIPWPLASPPTSPEQITLSAVSEFLLSPLHSQSLTRKDRIRNAQLRWHPDRFQRMMHRVPSIEKAIVTEGVGAVARSLNELMSREKVSSRPHVSLQNAFERVSS
;
A
#
# COMPACT_ATOMS: atom_id res chain seq x y z
N MET A 1 38.98 -11.30 87.86
CA MET A 1 39.44 -11.34 89.26
C MET A 1 38.25 -11.16 90.19
N PRO A 2 38.07 -12.00 91.21
CA PRO A 2 37.04 -11.82 92.24
C PRO A 2 37.55 -10.91 93.38
N HIS A 3 36.64 -10.39 94.21
CA HIS A 3 36.49 -10.82 95.61
C HIS A 3 35.27 -10.14 96.27
N ARG A 4 34.69 -10.81 97.28
CA ARG A 4 33.46 -10.41 97.99
C ARG A 4 33.66 -10.61 99.48
N ASN A 5 33.37 -9.59 100.29
CA ASN A 5 33.30 -9.61 101.77
C ASN A 5 32.63 -8.29 102.22
N ARG A 6 31.87 -8.20 103.32
CA ARG A 6 31.21 -9.24 104.15
C ARG A 6 30.04 -8.62 104.95
N ASN A 7 29.23 -9.51 105.54
CA ASN A 7 28.10 -9.42 106.50
C ASN A 7 28.15 -8.24 107.53
N ILE A 8 27.09 -7.84 108.26
CA ILE A 8 26.26 -8.58 109.25
C ILE A 8 24.85 -7.92 109.47
N PRO A 9 23.78 -8.61 109.96
CA PRO A 9 22.37 -8.17 109.85
C PRO A 9 21.48 -8.19 111.14
N THR A 10 20.16 -7.97 110.96
CA THR A 10 18.96 -8.47 111.73
C THR A 10 18.52 -7.90 113.10
N GLN A 11 17.23 -7.49 113.22
CA GLN A 11 16.28 -7.93 114.29
C GLN A 11 14.76 -7.55 114.09
N THR A 12 14.02 -8.38 113.35
CA THR A 12 12.81 -9.17 113.72
C THR A 12 11.72 -8.69 114.75
N MET A 13 10.53 -8.26 114.27
CA MET A 13 9.12 -8.70 114.64
C MET A 13 8.44 -8.37 116.02
N PRO A 14 7.10 -8.54 116.26
CA PRO A 14 5.89 -8.63 115.40
C PRO A 14 4.65 -7.66 115.75
N PRO A 15 3.38 -8.04 116.09
CA PRO A 15 2.10 -7.56 115.46
C PRO A 15 1.06 -6.90 116.45
N PRO A 16 -0.32 -6.79 116.28
CA PRO A 16 -1.29 -7.19 115.22
C PRO A 16 -2.40 -6.12 114.81
N LYS A 17 -3.71 -6.33 115.14
CA LYS A 17 -4.98 -5.63 114.73
C LYS A 17 -6.14 -6.01 115.72
N PRO A 18 -7.47 -5.76 115.51
CA PRO A 18 -8.29 -4.71 114.83
C PRO A 18 -9.29 -4.07 115.89
N ASP A 19 -10.57 -3.65 115.76
CA ASP A 19 -11.61 -3.25 114.74
C ASP A 19 -12.74 -2.41 115.45
N LEU A 20 -13.77 -1.91 114.73
CA LEU A 20 -15.21 -1.72 115.12
C LEU A 20 -15.97 -0.60 114.34
N ARG A 21 -17.32 -0.68 114.31
CA ARG A 21 -18.29 0.02 113.41
C ARG A 21 -19.58 0.43 114.20
N PRO A 22 -20.66 0.99 113.58
CA PRO A 22 -20.80 2.07 112.56
C PRO A 22 -21.93 3.11 112.90
N SER A 23 -22.16 4.16 112.09
CA SER A 23 -23.50 4.77 111.91
C SER A 23 -23.67 5.59 110.60
N ARG A 24 -24.86 6.19 110.42
CA ARG A 24 -25.42 6.94 109.27
C ARG A 24 -26.07 8.25 109.80
N ALA A 25 -26.34 9.33 109.07
CA ALA A 25 -26.15 9.83 107.68
C ALA A 25 -26.55 11.36 107.70
N PRO A 26 -26.61 12.17 106.61
CA PRO A 26 -26.38 11.90 105.18
C PRO A 26 -25.45 12.88 104.40
N LYS A 27 -24.78 12.33 103.40
CA LYS A 27 -24.42 12.92 102.08
C LYS A 27 -24.39 14.47 101.94
N SER A 28 -23.23 15.06 102.14
CA SER A 28 -22.74 16.11 101.22
C SER A 28 -21.99 15.43 100.06
N THR A 29 -22.01 16.00 98.86
CA THR A 29 -21.38 15.37 97.68
C THR A 29 -19.97 15.94 97.49
N PRO A 30 -18.88 15.13 97.39
CA PRO A 30 -17.51 15.65 97.33
C PRO A 30 -17.24 16.71 96.27
N TRP A 31 -17.95 16.62 95.13
CA TRP A 31 -17.87 17.57 94.02
C TRP A 31 -18.29 19.00 94.37
N GLN A 32 -19.15 19.22 95.37
CA GLN A 32 -19.57 20.56 95.77
C GLN A 32 -18.42 21.31 96.45
N HIS A 33 -17.72 20.65 97.38
CA HIS A 33 -16.57 21.23 98.07
C HIS A 33 -15.37 21.49 97.14
N MET A 34 -15.30 20.75 96.01
CA MET A 34 -14.41 21.04 94.89
C MET A 34 -14.88 22.19 94.01
N ALA A 35 -16.19 22.32 93.75
CA ALA A 35 -16.74 23.41 92.94
C ALA A 35 -16.47 24.78 93.59
N ASP A 36 -16.69 24.90 94.90
CA ASP A 36 -16.44 26.14 95.64
C ASP A 36 -14.95 26.54 95.65
N THR A 37 -14.05 25.56 95.74
CA THR A 37 -12.59 25.80 95.68
C THR A 37 -12.10 26.12 94.26
N TYR A 38 -12.66 25.48 93.22
CA TYR A 38 -12.38 25.86 91.83
C TYR A 38 -12.90 27.24 91.48
N ALA A 39 -14.11 27.62 91.94
CA ALA A 39 -14.65 28.97 91.76
C ALA A 39 -13.71 30.03 92.36
N TRP A 40 -13.30 29.85 93.62
CA TRP A 40 -12.40 30.79 94.30
C TRP A 40 -11.01 30.90 93.62
N VAL A 41 -10.47 29.79 93.11
CA VAL A 41 -9.19 29.80 92.37
C VAL A 41 -9.33 30.51 91.01
N VAL A 42 -10.43 30.30 90.29
CA VAL A 42 -10.69 30.99 89.01
C VAL A 42 -10.90 32.50 89.22
N GLU A 43 -11.63 32.91 90.24
CA GLU A 43 -11.73 34.33 90.63
C GLU A 43 -10.35 34.94 90.98
N GLN A 44 -9.50 34.19 91.68
CA GLN A 44 -8.12 34.58 91.97
C GLN A 44 -7.26 34.77 90.71
N GLU A 45 -7.48 34.00 89.64
CA GLU A 45 -6.79 34.20 88.36
C GLU A 45 -7.33 35.40 87.58
N TYR A 46 -8.66 35.53 87.45
CA TYR A 46 -9.26 36.68 86.76
C TYR A 46 -8.87 38.02 87.39
N VAL A 47 -8.86 38.12 88.72
CA VAL A 47 -8.44 39.35 89.44
C VAL A 47 -6.94 39.65 89.25
N LYS A 48 -6.09 38.64 89.02
CA LYS A 48 -4.65 38.84 88.71
C LYS A 48 -4.44 39.26 87.26
N LEU A 49 -5.10 38.59 86.32
CA LEU A 49 -5.03 38.89 84.89
C LEU A 49 -5.52 40.30 84.58
N ASP A 50 -6.67 40.69 85.14
CA ASP A 50 -7.23 42.04 84.96
C ASP A 50 -6.37 43.14 85.62
N LYS A 51 -5.74 42.87 86.78
CA LYS A 51 -4.71 43.78 87.33
C LYS A 51 -3.49 43.91 86.43
N HIS A 52 -3.01 42.82 85.83
CA HIS A 52 -1.87 42.86 84.90
C HIS A 52 -2.23 43.57 83.59
N GLY A 53 -3.43 43.31 83.04
CA GLY A 53 -3.95 44.01 81.86
C GLY A 53 -4.08 45.51 82.09
N ARG A 54 -4.77 45.92 83.16
CA ARG A 54 -4.94 47.35 83.49
C ARG A 54 -3.62 48.07 83.81
N ASN A 55 -2.66 47.41 84.44
CA ASN A 55 -1.32 47.98 84.66
C ASN A 55 -0.52 48.10 83.34
N THR A 56 -0.57 47.06 82.49
CA THR A 56 0.08 47.09 81.16
C THR A 56 -0.52 48.18 80.27
N GLU A 57 -1.84 48.35 80.28
CA GLU A 57 -2.52 49.45 79.58
C GLU A 57 -2.18 50.82 80.16
N GLN A 58 -2.12 50.98 81.49
CA GLN A 58 -1.70 52.24 82.11
C GLN A 58 -0.27 52.59 81.73
N TRP A 59 0.66 51.62 81.79
CA TRP A 59 2.05 51.81 81.36
C TRP A 59 2.15 52.16 79.87
N ILE A 60 1.41 51.48 78.99
CA ILE A 60 1.35 51.81 77.56
C ILE A 60 0.81 53.23 77.33
N ARG A 61 -0.24 53.65 78.05
CA ARG A 61 -0.79 55.01 77.97
C ARG A 61 0.18 56.05 78.52
N GLU A 62 0.90 55.75 79.60
CA GLU A 62 1.90 56.65 80.19
C GLU A 62 3.11 56.84 79.25
N GLN A 63 3.65 55.77 78.68
CA GLN A 63 4.69 55.86 77.64
C GLN A 63 4.20 56.66 76.42
N GLN A 64 2.94 56.47 76.02
CA GLN A 64 2.30 57.21 74.92
C GLN A 64 2.14 58.72 75.17
N ILE A 65 2.09 59.17 76.43
CA ILE A 65 2.04 60.58 76.84
C ILE A 65 3.46 61.14 77.02
N ARG A 66 4.39 60.34 77.57
CA ARG A 66 5.72 60.78 77.98
C ARG A 66 6.70 61.02 76.83
N PHE A 67 6.51 60.38 75.67
CA PHE A 67 7.42 60.48 74.51
C PHE A 67 6.68 60.71 73.17
N PRO A 68 6.03 61.88 72.97
CA PRO A 68 5.31 62.18 71.72
C PRO A 68 6.21 62.15 70.47
N GLU A 69 7.48 62.58 70.59
CA GLU A 69 8.47 62.55 69.51
C GLU A 69 8.78 61.13 69.02
N GLY A 70 8.67 60.12 69.89
CA GLY A 70 8.88 58.72 69.52
C GLY A 70 7.83 58.24 68.51
N ARG A 71 6.57 58.64 68.70
CA ARG A 71 5.47 58.33 67.77
C ARG A 71 5.67 59.05 66.43
N ALA A 72 6.02 60.34 66.47
CA ALA A 72 6.30 61.13 65.27
C ALA A 72 7.49 60.57 64.46
N ARG A 73 8.59 60.16 65.12
CA ARG A 73 9.74 59.50 64.47
C ARG A 73 9.37 58.11 63.93
N HIS A 74 8.56 57.32 64.64
CA HIS A 74 8.12 56.02 64.17
C HIS A 74 7.27 56.16 62.90
N GLU A 75 6.23 56.99 62.92
CA GLU A 75 5.38 57.24 61.76
C GLU A 75 6.16 57.87 60.59
N PHE A 76 7.12 58.77 60.85
CA PHE A 76 7.98 59.32 59.80
C PHE A 76 8.85 58.21 59.19
N GLY A 77 9.46 57.36 60.01
CA GLY A 77 10.20 56.18 59.57
C GLY A 77 9.33 55.13 58.87
N GLU A 78 8.03 55.03 59.16
CA GLU A 78 7.07 54.22 58.42
C GLU A 78 6.66 54.85 57.09
N ARG A 79 6.42 56.17 57.05
CA ARG A 79 6.14 56.91 55.81
C ARG A 79 7.33 56.87 54.85
N VAL A 80 8.56 56.99 55.36
CA VAL A 80 9.80 56.84 54.58
C VAL A 80 9.99 55.40 54.12
N ARG A 81 9.88 54.40 55.03
CA ARG A 81 9.93 52.98 54.62
C ARG A 81 8.89 52.66 53.57
N ARG A 82 7.63 53.09 53.74
CA ARG A 82 6.54 52.84 52.79
C ARG A 82 6.87 53.42 51.41
N ARG A 83 7.32 54.67 51.32
CA ARG A 83 7.76 55.27 50.04
C ARG A 83 8.94 54.54 49.41
N MET A 84 9.90 54.05 50.22
CA MET A 84 11.01 53.24 49.71
C MET A 84 10.53 51.87 49.20
N TRP A 85 9.57 51.22 49.86
CA TRP A 85 8.93 50.00 49.38
C TRP A 85 8.11 50.25 48.12
N GLU A 86 7.34 51.34 48.04
CA GLU A 86 6.56 51.75 46.87
C GLU A 86 7.47 52.04 45.65
N ASP A 87 8.57 52.80 45.82
CA ASP A 87 9.58 53.05 44.79
C ASP A 87 10.33 51.77 44.38
N THR A 88 10.65 50.89 45.34
CA THR A 88 11.29 49.59 45.07
C THR A 88 10.36 48.67 44.28
N MET A 89 9.09 48.57 44.67
CA MET A 89 8.07 47.80 43.96
C MET A 89 7.83 48.36 42.56
N TYR A 90 7.69 49.69 42.42
CA TYR A 90 7.53 50.33 41.10
C TYR A 90 8.71 50.06 40.16
N ARG A 91 9.95 50.02 40.68
CA ARG A 91 11.13 49.62 39.90
C ARG A 91 11.06 48.16 39.47
N TYR A 92 10.73 47.24 40.39
CA TYR A 92 10.57 45.82 40.06
C TYR A 92 9.42 45.56 39.08
N GLU A 93 8.29 46.25 39.21
CA GLU A 93 7.16 46.19 38.29
C GLU A 93 7.57 46.71 36.91
N ALA A 94 8.23 47.87 36.82
CA ALA A 94 8.72 48.41 35.57
C ALA A 94 9.82 47.54 34.92
N GLU A 95 10.62 46.82 35.71
CA GLU A 95 11.58 45.82 35.21
C GLU A 95 10.91 44.54 34.73
N ALA A 96 9.93 44.02 35.48
CA ALA A 96 9.12 42.88 35.09
C ALA A 96 8.32 43.17 33.81
N GLU A 97 7.74 44.38 33.66
CA GLU A 97 7.12 44.78 32.40
C GLU A 97 8.11 44.84 31.22
N ARG A 98 9.33 45.36 31.44
CA ARG A 98 10.37 45.40 30.40
C ARG A 98 10.77 43.97 29.99
N TRP A 99 10.94 43.08 30.96
CA TRP A 99 11.24 41.66 30.74
C TRP A 99 10.10 40.98 29.96
N MET A 100 8.85 41.13 30.39
CA MET A 100 7.68 40.54 29.73
C MET A 100 7.51 41.05 28.29
N ARG A 101 7.75 42.34 28.03
CA ARG A 101 7.72 42.90 26.65
C ARG A 101 8.81 42.29 25.77
N GLN A 102 10.04 42.18 26.27
CA GLN A 102 11.15 41.54 25.53
C GLN A 102 10.91 40.04 25.31
N GLU A 103 10.37 39.33 26.30
CA GLU A 103 10.05 37.91 26.13
C GLU A 103 8.89 37.71 25.15
N GLU A 104 7.86 38.56 25.17
CA GLU A 104 6.77 38.49 24.19
C GLU A 104 7.26 38.80 22.77
N GLU A 105 8.13 39.79 22.60
CA GLU A 105 8.77 40.09 21.31
C GLU A 105 9.60 38.90 20.80
N MET A 106 10.43 38.29 21.67
CA MET A 106 11.19 37.09 21.32
C MET A 106 10.30 35.89 20.97
N ARG A 107 9.19 35.68 21.70
CA ARG A 107 8.18 34.66 21.39
C ARG A 107 7.47 34.94 20.05
N ARG A 108 7.12 36.20 19.76
CA ARG A 108 6.54 36.64 18.47
C ARG A 108 7.51 36.39 17.30
N ILE A 109 8.78 36.76 17.46
CA ILE A 109 9.85 36.54 16.46
C ILE A 109 10.10 35.04 16.25
N ALA A 110 10.12 34.23 17.32
CA ALA A 110 10.25 32.78 17.23
C ALA A 110 9.09 32.14 16.47
N ALA A 111 7.84 32.47 16.84
CA ALA A 111 6.64 31.99 16.17
C ALA A 111 6.55 32.44 14.70
N GLU A 112 7.04 33.65 14.36
CA GLU A 112 7.09 34.08 12.96
C GLU A 112 8.14 33.29 12.16
N ARG A 113 9.34 33.07 12.71
CA ARG A 113 10.39 32.24 12.10
C ARG A 113 9.92 30.80 11.90
N GLU A 114 9.19 30.24 12.86
CA GLU A 114 8.56 28.93 12.76
C GLU A 114 7.50 28.91 11.65
N ARG A 115 6.56 29.86 11.62
CA ARG A 115 5.55 29.97 10.55
C ARG A 115 6.18 30.11 9.15
N ARG A 116 7.27 30.87 9.00
CA ARG A 116 8.03 30.99 7.76
C ARG A 116 8.66 29.64 7.35
N ARG A 117 9.28 28.92 8.29
CA ARG A 117 9.84 27.57 8.07
C ARG A 117 8.76 26.54 7.71
N ALA A 118 7.64 26.53 8.41
CA ALA A 118 6.52 25.63 8.15
C ALA A 118 5.92 25.84 6.76
N LYS A 119 5.74 27.11 6.32
CA LYS A 119 5.31 27.43 4.96
C LYS A 119 6.30 26.95 3.91
N ALA A 120 7.60 27.20 4.10
CA ALA A 120 8.63 26.73 3.17
C ALA A 120 8.66 25.19 3.08
N MET A 121 8.56 24.48 4.21
CA MET A 121 8.46 23.01 4.23
C MET A 121 7.20 22.51 3.52
N GLN A 122 6.04 23.15 3.71
CA GLN A 122 4.81 22.79 3.00
C GLN A 122 4.92 23.03 1.48
N GLU A 123 5.61 24.08 1.05
CA GLU A 123 5.81 24.35 -0.37
C GLU A 123 6.76 23.32 -1.01
N GLU A 124 7.88 23.00 -0.35
CA GLU A 124 8.80 21.95 -0.81
C GLU A 124 8.16 20.56 -0.82
N VAL A 125 7.33 20.22 0.19
CA VAL A 125 6.53 18.99 0.16
C VAL A 125 5.59 18.97 -1.05
N ARG A 126 4.84 20.05 -1.33
CA ARG A 126 3.97 20.11 -2.52
C ARG A 126 4.75 19.99 -3.83
N ARG A 127 5.95 20.59 -3.93
CA ARG A 127 6.83 20.48 -5.10
C ARG A 127 7.30 19.03 -5.31
N VAL A 128 7.69 18.33 -4.24
CA VAL A 128 8.09 16.92 -4.29
C VAL A 128 6.91 16.00 -4.61
N GLU A 129 5.73 16.21 -4.01
CA GLU A 129 4.51 15.46 -4.32
C GLU A 129 4.07 15.64 -5.78
N GLU A 130 4.13 16.87 -6.30
CA GLU A 130 3.88 17.19 -7.72
C GLU A 130 4.87 16.45 -8.63
N GLN A 131 6.17 16.48 -8.34
CA GLN A 131 7.18 15.74 -9.11
C GLN A 131 6.95 14.23 -9.07
N ILE A 132 6.61 13.65 -7.92
CA ILE A 132 6.29 12.22 -7.77
C ILE A 132 5.02 11.87 -8.58
N ARG A 133 3.99 12.73 -8.57
CA ARG A 133 2.79 12.56 -9.41
C ARG A 133 3.14 12.59 -10.89
N GLN A 134 3.86 13.62 -11.34
CA GLN A 134 4.26 13.77 -12.74
C GLN A 134 5.13 12.60 -13.22
N GLN A 135 6.08 12.11 -12.41
CA GLN A 135 6.87 10.91 -12.73
C GLN A 135 5.98 9.66 -12.84
N ARG A 136 5.07 9.43 -11.88
CA ARG A 136 4.15 8.28 -11.92
C ARG A 136 3.22 8.32 -13.13
N ASP A 137 2.72 9.49 -13.50
CA ASP A 137 1.85 9.65 -14.67
C ASP A 137 2.61 9.53 -15.99
N ALA A 138 3.85 10.03 -16.06
CA ALA A 138 4.75 9.82 -17.20
C ALA A 138 5.14 8.34 -17.35
N GLU A 139 5.42 7.64 -16.24
CA GLU A 139 5.72 6.21 -16.25
C GLU A 139 4.50 5.38 -16.68
N ARG A 140 3.30 5.73 -16.20
CA ARG A 140 2.03 5.11 -16.63
C ARG A 140 1.76 5.33 -18.12
N ARG A 141 1.98 6.54 -18.64
CA ARG A 141 1.88 6.85 -20.08
C ARG A 141 2.86 6.01 -20.89
N LYS A 142 4.16 6.07 -20.55
CA LYS A 142 5.21 5.28 -21.22
C LYS A 142 4.90 3.78 -21.22
N ARG A 143 4.50 3.21 -20.07
CA ARG A 143 4.14 1.78 -19.95
C ARG A 143 2.91 1.42 -20.80
N THR A 144 1.96 2.34 -20.96
CA THR A 144 0.75 2.17 -21.79
C THR A 144 1.08 2.27 -23.28
N GLU A 145 1.91 3.24 -23.67
CA GLU A 145 2.43 3.41 -25.03
C GLU A 145 3.27 2.19 -25.45
N GLU A 146 4.17 1.74 -24.59
CA GLU A 146 5.01 0.55 -24.77
C GLU A 146 4.17 -0.74 -24.90
N TYR A 147 3.16 -0.90 -24.04
CA TYR A 147 2.18 -1.99 -24.15
C TYR A 147 1.44 -1.96 -25.49
N HIS A 148 0.98 -0.79 -25.95
CA HIS A 148 0.34 -0.67 -27.26
C HIS A 148 1.33 -0.89 -28.42
N TYR A 149 2.58 -0.45 -28.29
CA TYR A 149 3.62 -0.59 -29.30
C TYR A 149 3.98 -2.05 -29.56
N TYR A 150 4.20 -2.85 -28.51
CA TYR A 150 4.50 -4.29 -28.67
C TYR A 150 3.25 -5.14 -28.97
N ARG A 151 2.06 -4.75 -28.46
CA ARG A 151 0.83 -5.56 -28.60
C ARG A 151 0.06 -5.31 -29.89
N ARG A 152 0.08 -4.10 -30.48
CA ARG A 152 -0.62 -3.83 -31.76
C ARG A 152 -0.09 -4.66 -32.93
N PRO A 153 1.23 -4.75 -33.20
CA PRO A 153 1.76 -5.52 -34.34
C PRO A 153 1.48 -7.01 -34.21
N THR A 154 1.56 -7.56 -32.99
CA THR A 154 1.29 -8.97 -32.71
C THR A 154 -0.20 -9.30 -32.85
N GLN A 155 -1.10 -8.52 -32.23
CA GLN A 155 -2.55 -8.71 -32.40
C GLN A 155 -3.00 -8.53 -33.86
N ARG A 156 -2.45 -7.53 -34.57
CA ARG A 156 -2.76 -7.29 -35.99
C ARG A 156 -2.36 -8.48 -36.86
N ARG A 157 -1.12 -8.99 -36.72
CA ARG A 157 -0.65 -10.18 -37.44
C ARG A 157 -1.48 -11.44 -37.13
N VAL A 158 -1.88 -11.64 -35.88
CA VAL A 158 -2.75 -12.75 -35.49
C VAL A 158 -4.14 -12.63 -36.14
N TYR A 159 -4.75 -11.44 -36.12
CA TYR A 159 -6.05 -11.21 -36.75
C TYR A 159 -6.01 -11.34 -38.27
N GLU A 160 -5.00 -10.74 -38.93
CA GLU A 160 -4.79 -10.84 -40.38
C GLU A 160 -4.58 -12.30 -40.79
N ARG A 161 -3.74 -13.05 -40.06
CA ARG A 161 -3.56 -14.50 -40.27
C ARG A 161 -4.88 -15.26 -40.09
N SER A 162 -5.60 -15.06 -38.98
CA SER A 162 -6.89 -15.73 -38.73
C SER A 162 -7.97 -15.38 -39.78
N ARG A 163 -7.87 -14.22 -40.43
CA ARG A 163 -8.75 -13.83 -41.55
C ARG A 163 -8.36 -14.56 -42.85
N SER A 164 -7.07 -14.61 -43.17
CA SER A 164 -6.56 -15.39 -44.32
C SER A 164 -6.84 -16.88 -44.16
N ASP A 165 -6.60 -17.44 -42.96
CA ASP A 165 -6.83 -18.84 -42.64
C ASP A 165 -8.32 -19.22 -42.85
N LYS A 166 -9.25 -18.37 -42.39
CA LYS A 166 -10.69 -18.53 -42.67
C LYS A 166 -11.00 -18.48 -44.16
N SER A 167 -10.47 -17.48 -44.88
CA SER A 167 -10.69 -17.34 -46.32
C SER A 167 -10.23 -18.57 -47.10
N LEU A 168 -9.09 -19.18 -46.72
CA LEU A 168 -8.58 -20.39 -47.36
C LEU A 168 -9.43 -21.63 -47.02
N SER A 169 -9.93 -21.74 -45.79
CA SER A 169 -10.87 -22.79 -45.39
C SER A 169 -12.21 -22.70 -46.14
N ASP A 170 -12.74 -21.48 -46.33
CA ASP A 170 -13.99 -21.27 -47.09
C ASP A 170 -13.80 -21.47 -48.60
N SER A 171 -12.62 -21.12 -49.16
CA SER A 171 -12.27 -21.51 -50.53
C SER A 171 -12.12 -23.02 -50.71
N TRP A 172 -11.64 -23.75 -49.69
CA TRP A 172 -11.59 -25.22 -49.73
C TRP A 172 -12.99 -25.85 -49.79
N LYS A 173 -13.93 -25.37 -48.97
CA LYS A 173 -15.35 -25.82 -49.03
C LYS A 173 -15.91 -25.61 -50.44
N ARG A 174 -15.80 -24.38 -50.97
CA ARG A 174 -16.22 -24.01 -52.33
C ARG A 174 -15.53 -24.78 -53.46
N TYR A 175 -14.42 -25.46 -53.19
CA TYR A 175 -13.74 -26.37 -54.12
C TYR A 175 -14.38 -27.77 -54.06
N GLU A 176 -14.54 -28.35 -52.88
CA GLU A 176 -15.20 -29.66 -52.73
C GLU A 176 -16.69 -29.62 -53.09
N ASP A 177 -17.42 -28.57 -52.67
CA ASP A 177 -18.84 -28.37 -52.99
C ASP A 177 -19.05 -28.36 -54.52
N ARG A 178 -18.24 -27.58 -55.25
CA ARG A 178 -18.29 -27.55 -56.72
C ARG A 178 -17.85 -28.87 -57.35
N TRP A 179 -16.88 -29.58 -56.78
CA TRP A 179 -16.54 -30.93 -57.25
C TRP A 179 -17.68 -31.93 -57.07
N ALA A 180 -18.48 -31.82 -56.02
CA ALA A 180 -19.69 -32.61 -55.83
C ALA A 180 -20.77 -32.22 -56.85
N THR A 181 -21.01 -30.91 -57.05
CA THR A 181 -21.95 -30.41 -58.08
C THR A 181 -21.56 -30.87 -59.48
N LEU A 182 -20.29 -30.82 -59.87
CA LEU A 182 -19.83 -31.26 -61.20
C LEU A 182 -19.97 -32.78 -61.43
N ALA A 183 -19.96 -33.57 -60.36
CA ALA A 183 -20.18 -35.02 -60.43
C ALA A 183 -21.67 -35.38 -60.54
N ALA A 184 -22.57 -34.52 -60.04
CA ALA A 184 -24.02 -34.73 -60.07
C ALA A 184 -24.73 -34.06 -61.27
N SER A 185 -24.25 -32.88 -61.70
CA SER A 185 -24.82 -32.11 -62.82
C SER A 185 -24.12 -32.43 -64.14
N SER A 186 -24.88 -32.38 -65.25
CA SER A 186 -24.41 -32.51 -66.64
C SER A 186 -24.09 -31.18 -67.33
N GLU A 187 -24.23 -30.04 -66.63
CA GLU A 187 -24.06 -28.69 -67.17
C GLU A 187 -22.73 -28.44 -67.95
N PRO A 188 -22.71 -27.46 -68.88
CA PRO A 188 -21.49 -27.05 -69.59
C PRO A 188 -20.35 -26.65 -68.65
N LEU A 189 -19.14 -27.09 -68.99
CA LEU A 189 -17.92 -26.84 -68.21
C LEU A 189 -17.12 -25.69 -68.82
N THR A 190 -17.26 -24.48 -68.27
CA THR A 190 -16.38 -23.35 -68.58
C THR A 190 -15.15 -23.33 -67.68
N PHE A 191 -14.08 -22.66 -68.12
CA PHE A 191 -12.85 -22.44 -67.36
C PHE A 191 -13.11 -21.77 -66.00
N THR A 192 -14.10 -20.87 -65.91
CA THR A 192 -14.49 -20.20 -64.65
C THR A 192 -15.19 -21.13 -63.66
N ASN A 193 -15.95 -22.10 -64.17
CA ASN A 193 -16.82 -22.97 -63.36
C ASN A 193 -16.08 -24.21 -62.86
N ILE A 194 -15.02 -24.63 -63.56
CA ILE A 194 -14.13 -25.71 -63.13
C ILE A 194 -13.52 -25.37 -61.74
N PRO A 195 -13.64 -26.26 -60.74
CA PRO A 195 -13.07 -26.08 -59.41
C PRO A 195 -11.56 -26.36 -59.39
N TRP A 196 -10.78 -25.45 -59.97
CA TRP A 196 -9.31 -25.46 -59.92
C TRP A 196 -8.78 -25.53 -58.47
N PRO A 197 -7.63 -26.19 -58.21
CA PRO A 197 -7.09 -26.36 -56.87
C PRO A 197 -6.31 -25.10 -56.45
N LEU A 198 -7.02 -23.98 -56.32
CA LEU A 198 -6.51 -22.64 -56.07
C LEU A 198 -7.45 -21.88 -55.12
N ALA A 199 -6.89 -20.99 -54.30
CA ALA A 199 -7.67 -20.21 -53.32
C ALA A 199 -8.68 -19.23 -53.97
N SER A 200 -8.38 -18.78 -55.19
CA SER A 200 -9.25 -17.99 -56.06
C SER A 200 -9.37 -18.68 -57.42
N PRO A 201 -10.52 -18.60 -58.12
CA PRO A 201 -10.63 -19.11 -59.48
C PRO A 201 -9.66 -18.37 -60.42
N PRO A 202 -8.85 -19.08 -61.23
CA PRO A 202 -7.97 -18.46 -62.20
C PRO A 202 -8.76 -17.87 -63.38
N THR A 203 -8.21 -16.84 -64.01
CA THR A 203 -8.73 -16.23 -65.26
C THR A 203 -7.94 -16.68 -66.50
N SER A 204 -6.68 -17.11 -66.33
CA SER A 204 -5.83 -17.68 -67.39
C SER A 204 -5.11 -18.94 -66.88
N PRO A 205 -4.68 -19.87 -67.76
CA PRO A 205 -4.02 -21.10 -67.33
C PRO A 205 -2.64 -20.84 -66.72
N GLU A 206 -2.00 -19.73 -67.06
CA GLU A 206 -0.72 -19.25 -66.51
C GLU A 206 -0.77 -19.01 -64.99
N GLN A 207 -1.95 -18.65 -64.45
CA GLN A 207 -2.15 -18.44 -63.02
C GLN A 207 -2.11 -19.75 -62.21
N ILE A 208 -2.21 -20.91 -62.89
CA ILE A 208 -2.12 -22.25 -62.30
C ILE A 208 -0.64 -22.60 -62.06
N THR A 209 -0.05 -21.89 -61.10
CA THR A 209 1.36 -22.04 -60.71
C THR A 209 1.55 -23.13 -59.65
N LEU A 210 2.72 -23.78 -59.69
CA LEU A 210 3.13 -24.78 -58.70
C LEU A 210 2.95 -24.29 -57.26
N SER A 211 3.37 -23.06 -56.98
CA SER A 211 3.28 -22.42 -55.66
C SER A 211 1.83 -22.34 -55.19
N ALA A 212 0.94 -21.73 -55.97
CA ALA A 212 -0.46 -21.55 -55.59
C ALA A 212 -1.22 -22.88 -55.45
N VAL A 213 -0.94 -23.86 -56.33
CA VAL A 213 -1.47 -25.23 -56.22
C VAL A 213 -0.97 -25.92 -54.94
N SER A 214 0.30 -25.71 -54.57
CA SER A 214 0.89 -26.28 -53.35
C SER A 214 0.36 -25.65 -52.07
N GLU A 215 0.19 -24.32 -52.05
CA GLU A 215 -0.35 -23.58 -50.92
C GLU A 215 -1.81 -23.99 -50.66
N PHE A 216 -2.61 -24.14 -51.73
CA PHE A 216 -3.99 -24.56 -51.62
C PHE A 216 -4.13 -26.02 -51.15
N LEU A 217 -3.47 -26.99 -51.80
CA LEU A 217 -3.67 -28.42 -51.52
C LEU A 217 -2.99 -28.92 -50.23
N LEU A 218 -1.89 -28.28 -49.81
CA LEU A 218 -1.06 -28.73 -48.69
C LEU A 218 -1.27 -27.90 -47.42
N SER A 219 -2.29 -27.02 -47.41
CA SER A 219 -2.64 -26.20 -46.26
C SER A 219 -3.14 -27.03 -45.06
N PRO A 220 -2.67 -26.79 -43.83
CA PRO A 220 -3.13 -27.51 -42.64
C PRO A 220 -4.58 -27.17 -42.23
N LEU A 221 -5.24 -26.24 -42.92
CA LEU A 221 -6.56 -25.69 -42.57
C LEU A 221 -7.74 -26.52 -43.12
N HIS A 222 -7.45 -27.58 -43.87
CA HIS A 222 -8.40 -28.56 -44.37
C HIS A 222 -7.79 -29.97 -44.30
N SER A 223 -8.60 -31.01 -44.52
CA SER A 223 -8.18 -32.41 -44.70
C SER A 223 -7.16 -32.92 -43.66
N GLN A 224 -7.32 -32.53 -42.39
CA GLN A 224 -6.30 -32.71 -41.34
C GLN A 224 -5.96 -34.19 -41.04
N SER A 225 -6.88 -35.11 -41.34
CA SER A 225 -6.68 -36.56 -41.26
C SER A 225 -5.82 -37.15 -42.40
N LEU A 226 -5.54 -36.40 -43.48
CA LEU A 226 -4.78 -36.88 -44.62
C LEU A 226 -3.36 -36.31 -44.65
N THR A 227 -2.38 -37.18 -44.85
CA THR A 227 -0.99 -36.76 -45.04
C THR A 227 -0.83 -35.92 -46.31
N ARG A 228 0.22 -35.10 -46.37
CA ARG A 228 0.62 -34.33 -47.57
C ARG A 228 0.69 -35.21 -48.82
N LYS A 229 1.31 -36.40 -48.68
CA LYS A 229 1.44 -37.43 -49.71
C LYS A 229 0.08 -37.91 -50.24
N ASP A 230 -0.89 -38.10 -49.36
CA ASP A 230 -2.23 -38.60 -49.73
C ASP A 230 -3.12 -37.52 -50.34
N ARG A 231 -2.98 -36.26 -49.90
CA ARG A 231 -3.61 -35.11 -50.55
C ARG A 231 -3.14 -34.97 -52.01
N ILE A 232 -1.83 -35.10 -52.26
CA ILE A 232 -1.25 -35.04 -53.61
C ILE A 232 -1.78 -36.21 -54.46
N ARG A 233 -1.76 -37.45 -53.95
CA ARG A 233 -2.32 -38.62 -54.64
C ARG A 233 -3.80 -38.44 -55.00
N ASN A 234 -4.62 -37.99 -54.05
CA ASN A 234 -6.05 -37.78 -54.28
C ASN A 234 -6.31 -36.70 -55.34
N ALA A 235 -5.52 -35.62 -55.31
CA ALA A 235 -5.54 -34.61 -56.36
C ALA A 235 -5.08 -35.16 -57.73
N GLN A 236 -4.01 -35.97 -57.78
CA GLN A 236 -3.55 -36.64 -59.02
C GLN A 236 -4.63 -37.55 -59.61
N LEU A 237 -5.36 -38.30 -58.78
CA LEU A 237 -6.48 -39.15 -59.23
C LEU A 237 -7.67 -38.33 -59.75
N ARG A 238 -7.93 -37.15 -59.17
CA ARG A 238 -9.02 -36.24 -59.60
C ARG A 238 -8.68 -35.49 -60.89
N TRP A 239 -7.43 -35.05 -61.04
CA TRP A 239 -6.90 -34.26 -62.17
C TRP A 239 -6.16 -35.10 -63.23
N HIS A 240 -6.31 -36.42 -63.24
CA HIS A 240 -5.67 -37.26 -64.24
C HIS A 240 -6.18 -36.94 -65.66
N PRO A 241 -5.33 -36.74 -66.67
CA PRO A 241 -5.75 -36.35 -68.02
C PRO A 241 -6.83 -37.24 -68.63
N ASP A 242 -6.72 -38.58 -68.53
CA ASP A 242 -7.77 -39.51 -69.01
C ASP A 242 -9.13 -39.28 -68.33
N ARG A 243 -9.15 -38.99 -67.02
CA ARG A 243 -10.40 -38.74 -66.29
C ARG A 243 -11.01 -37.42 -66.74
N PHE A 244 -10.18 -36.38 -66.94
CA PHE A 244 -10.66 -35.09 -67.40
C PHE A 244 -11.07 -35.11 -68.88
N GLN A 245 -10.41 -35.90 -69.73
CA GLN A 245 -10.78 -36.11 -71.13
C GLN A 245 -12.21 -36.63 -71.27
N ARG A 246 -12.68 -37.48 -70.34
CA ARG A 246 -14.09 -37.92 -70.27
C ARG A 246 -15.06 -36.77 -69.98
N MET A 247 -14.61 -35.69 -69.35
CA MET A 247 -15.40 -34.48 -69.08
C MET A 247 -15.32 -33.42 -70.20
N MET A 248 -14.32 -33.49 -71.09
CA MET A 248 -14.11 -32.51 -72.18
C MET A 248 -15.25 -32.43 -73.19
N HIS A 249 -16.17 -33.40 -73.23
CA HIS A 249 -17.37 -33.32 -74.07
C HIS A 249 -18.37 -32.25 -73.59
N ARG A 250 -18.33 -31.87 -72.28
CA ARG A 250 -19.14 -30.79 -71.68
C ARG A 250 -18.51 -29.41 -71.84
N VAL A 251 -17.25 -29.32 -72.25
CA VAL A 251 -16.54 -28.04 -72.40
C VAL A 251 -16.92 -27.39 -73.75
N PRO A 252 -17.33 -26.12 -73.79
CA PRO A 252 -17.58 -25.41 -75.05
C PRO A 252 -16.35 -25.44 -75.96
N SER A 253 -16.51 -25.66 -77.27
CA SER A 253 -15.37 -25.88 -78.18
C SER A 253 -14.35 -24.73 -78.21
N ILE A 254 -14.78 -23.50 -77.94
CA ILE A 254 -13.90 -22.32 -77.82
C ILE A 254 -13.01 -22.35 -76.57
N GLU A 255 -13.45 -23.00 -75.48
CA GLU A 255 -12.71 -23.10 -74.22
C GLU A 255 -11.86 -24.38 -74.11
N LYS A 256 -12.01 -25.35 -75.03
CA LYS A 256 -11.31 -26.65 -74.94
C LYS A 256 -9.78 -26.51 -74.88
N ALA A 257 -9.19 -25.54 -75.60
CA ALA A 257 -7.75 -25.31 -75.59
C ALA A 257 -7.25 -24.85 -74.20
N ILE A 258 -7.78 -23.73 -73.71
CA ILE A 258 -7.46 -23.13 -72.40
C ILE A 258 -7.74 -24.10 -71.24
N VAL A 259 -8.85 -24.86 -71.28
CA VAL A 259 -9.15 -25.89 -70.28
C VAL A 259 -8.14 -27.04 -70.31
N THR A 260 -7.75 -27.53 -71.50
CA THR A 260 -6.74 -28.60 -71.64
C THR A 260 -5.38 -28.14 -71.12
N GLU A 261 -4.97 -26.91 -71.44
CA GLU A 261 -3.72 -26.32 -70.95
C GLU A 261 -3.72 -26.19 -69.42
N GLY A 262 -4.81 -25.69 -68.83
CA GLY A 262 -4.96 -25.57 -67.38
C GLY A 262 -4.91 -26.91 -66.66
N VAL A 263 -5.58 -27.95 -67.19
CA VAL A 263 -5.48 -29.33 -66.67
C VAL A 263 -4.04 -29.83 -66.75
N GLY A 264 -3.34 -29.55 -67.85
CA GLY A 264 -1.92 -29.85 -68.01
C GLY A 264 -1.01 -29.08 -67.04
N ALA A 265 -1.35 -27.86 -66.64
CA ALA A 265 -0.65 -27.09 -65.62
C ALA A 265 -0.85 -27.68 -64.22
N VAL A 266 -2.09 -28.06 -63.85
CA VAL A 266 -2.38 -28.77 -62.60
C VAL A 266 -1.64 -30.11 -62.56
N ALA A 267 -1.75 -30.94 -63.61
CA ALA A 267 -1.14 -32.27 -63.63
C ALA A 267 0.40 -32.23 -63.52
N ARG A 268 1.06 -31.28 -64.22
CA ARG A 268 2.50 -31.02 -64.05
C ARG A 268 2.84 -30.63 -62.61
N SER A 269 2.12 -29.66 -62.06
CA SER A 269 2.32 -29.17 -60.68
C SER A 269 2.20 -30.30 -59.65
N LEU A 270 1.17 -31.14 -59.77
CA LEU A 270 0.95 -32.28 -58.88
C LEU A 270 2.06 -33.33 -58.96
N ASN A 271 2.55 -33.63 -60.17
CA ASN A 271 3.65 -34.56 -60.38
C ASN A 271 4.97 -34.03 -59.79
N GLU A 272 5.22 -32.73 -59.89
CA GLU A 272 6.38 -32.10 -59.26
C GLU A 272 6.27 -32.09 -57.72
N LEU A 273 5.10 -31.75 -57.17
CA LEU A 273 4.87 -31.83 -55.71
C LEU A 273 5.05 -33.26 -55.19
N MET A 274 4.57 -34.27 -55.92
CA MET A 274 4.81 -35.66 -55.54
C MET A 274 6.30 -36.04 -55.63
N SER A 275 7.06 -35.41 -56.54
CA SER A 275 8.50 -35.65 -56.68
C SER A 275 9.29 -34.99 -55.55
N ARG A 276 8.96 -33.74 -55.20
CA ARG A 276 9.51 -33.02 -54.03
C ARG A 276 9.24 -33.78 -52.72
N GLU A 277 8.00 -34.19 -52.48
CA GLU A 277 7.62 -34.94 -51.26
C GLU A 277 8.30 -36.34 -51.21
N LYS A 278 8.53 -37.00 -52.35
CA LYS A 278 9.32 -38.25 -52.41
C LYS A 278 10.78 -38.05 -52.00
N VAL A 279 11.39 -36.90 -52.36
CA VAL A 279 12.77 -36.56 -51.97
C VAL A 279 12.81 -36.22 -50.48
N SER A 280 11.92 -35.36 -49.99
CA SER A 280 11.82 -35.01 -48.55
C SER A 280 11.50 -36.22 -47.64
N SER A 281 10.84 -37.25 -48.18
CA SER A 281 10.52 -38.50 -47.47
C SER A 281 11.68 -39.50 -47.43
N ARG A 282 12.84 -39.23 -48.05
CA ARG A 282 14.05 -40.04 -47.86
C ARG A 282 14.78 -39.54 -46.60
N PRO A 283 15.07 -40.40 -45.61
CA PRO A 283 15.85 -39.99 -44.45
C PRO A 283 17.24 -39.56 -44.90
N HIS A 284 17.67 -38.36 -44.49
CA HIS A 284 19.02 -37.88 -44.72
C HIS A 284 19.97 -38.64 -43.78
N VAL A 285 20.56 -39.74 -44.29
CA VAL A 285 21.56 -40.53 -43.56
C VAL A 285 22.86 -39.72 -43.49
N SER A 286 22.93 -38.83 -42.50
CA SER A 286 24.12 -38.03 -42.21
C SER A 286 25.27 -38.93 -41.77
N LEU A 287 26.40 -38.81 -42.44
CA LEU A 287 27.63 -39.55 -42.14
C LEU A 287 28.20 -39.08 -40.78
N GLN A 288 28.02 -39.88 -39.72
CA GLN A 288 28.70 -39.69 -38.43
C GLN A 288 29.69 -40.80 -38.05
N ASN A 289 29.72 -41.92 -38.79
CA ASN A 289 30.69 -43.01 -38.56
C ASN A 289 32.00 -42.78 -39.35
N ALA A 290 32.74 -41.72 -39.00
CA ALA A 290 34.01 -41.37 -39.65
C ALA A 290 35.11 -40.87 -38.70
N PHE A 291 34.97 -41.05 -37.38
CA PHE A 291 35.92 -40.49 -36.38
C PHE A 291 36.37 -41.46 -35.27
N GLU A 292 36.20 -42.77 -35.46
CA GLU A 292 36.49 -43.79 -34.43
C GLU A 292 37.42 -44.91 -34.94
N ARG A 293 38.45 -44.54 -35.72
CA ARG A 293 39.50 -45.46 -36.21
C ARG A 293 40.91 -44.84 -36.28
N VAL A 294 41.24 -43.93 -35.38
CA VAL A 294 42.63 -43.44 -35.15
C VAL A 294 42.90 -43.24 -33.65
N SER A 295 42.74 -44.32 -32.86
CA SER A 295 43.14 -44.39 -31.43
C SER A 295 43.19 -45.85 -30.96
N SER A 296 44.14 -46.63 -31.49
CA SER A 296 44.56 -47.97 -31.04
C SER A 296 45.97 -48.24 -31.57
#